data_AF-A0AAN6NAV8-F1
#
_entry.id   AF-A0AAN6NAV8-F1
#
_cell.length_a   1.000
_cell.length_b   1.000
_cell.length_c   1.000
_cell.angle_alpha   90.00
_cell.angle_beta   90.00
_cell.angle_gamma   90.00
#
_symmetry.space_group_name_H-M   'P 1'
#
loop_
_entity.id
_entity.type
_entity.pdbx_description
1 polymer ?
#
loop_
_entity_poly.entity_id
_entity_poly.type
_entity_poly.pdbx_seq_one_letter_code
_entity_poly.pdbx_strand_id
1 'polypeptide(L)'
;MAKHSLYLVTYDRGTYHTGKVKPYHWSYFIQINLSGGKNAGIEHQLRGMPGNFYYPGPEDVDLSTIDPSAFKQQLEIGEVEDAKLDRTHQILKEIQIDPVESSGWNCQNWSLEGFGKLQEEGFTYDWLTKEAVKNWLKEVE
;
A
#
# COMPACT_ATOMS: atom_id res chain seq x y z
N MET A 1 24.98 -0.68 2.54
CA MET A 1 23.93 -0.07 1.69
C MET A 1 22.78 0.29 2.61
N ALA A 2 22.14 1.45 2.45
CA ALA A 2 21.00 1.78 3.28
C ALA A 2 19.82 0.87 2.91
N LYS A 3 19.03 0.52 3.92
CA LYS A 3 17.82 -0.27 3.78
C LYS A 3 16.65 0.56 4.27
N HIS A 4 15.54 0.45 3.57
CA HIS A 4 14.29 1.14 3.84
C HIS A 4 13.23 0.12 4.20
N SER A 5 12.55 0.33 5.31
CA SER A 5 11.42 -0.53 5.68
C SER A 5 10.27 -0.32 4.69
N LEU A 6 9.69 -1.43 4.25
CA LEU A 6 8.55 -1.47 3.34
C LEU A 6 7.30 -1.87 4.11
N TYR A 7 6.26 -1.06 4.00
CA TYR A 7 5.01 -1.20 4.71
C TYR A 7 3.83 -1.37 3.75
N LEU A 8 2.82 -2.11 4.19
CA LEU A 8 1.43 -1.88 3.77
C LEU A 8 0.77 -0.95 4.78
N VAL A 9 0.05 0.06 4.31
CA VAL A 9 -0.62 1.07 5.13
C VAL A 9 -2.11 1.08 4.82
N THR A 10 -2.93 1.25 5.86
CA THR A 10 -4.39 1.30 5.78
C THR A 10 -4.90 2.67 6.22
N TYR A 11 -5.78 3.26 5.43
CA TYR A 11 -6.44 4.53 5.73
C TYR A 11 -7.97 4.42 5.78
N ASP A 12 -8.56 5.15 6.74
CA ASP A 12 -9.97 5.51 6.75
C ASP A 12 -10.25 6.55 5.66
N ARG A 13 -11.32 6.35 4.91
CA ARG A 13 -11.82 7.32 3.92
C ARG A 13 -12.99 8.15 4.45
N GLY A 14 -13.32 7.94 5.72
CA GLY A 14 -14.45 8.51 6.43
C GLY A 14 -15.77 7.87 6.01
N THR A 15 -16.84 8.62 6.24
CA THR A 15 -18.21 8.15 6.05
C THR A 15 -18.85 8.85 4.85
N TYR A 16 -19.71 8.16 4.10
CA TYR A 16 -20.60 8.80 3.15
C TYR A 16 -21.62 9.69 3.88
N HIS A 17 -22.22 10.65 3.17
CA HIS A 17 -23.33 11.47 3.67
C HIS A 17 -24.53 10.65 4.19
N THR A 18 -24.64 9.39 3.78
CA THR A 18 -25.66 8.43 4.24
C THR A 18 -25.37 7.80 5.61
N GLY A 19 -24.21 8.10 6.22
CA GLY A 19 -23.78 7.46 7.47
C GLY A 19 -23.08 6.11 7.27
N LYS A 20 -22.98 5.60 6.04
CA LYS A 20 -22.23 4.38 5.73
C LYS A 20 -20.72 4.65 5.68
N VAL A 21 -19.92 3.86 6.39
CA VAL A 21 -18.45 3.92 6.33
C VAL A 21 -17.98 3.60 4.91
N LYS A 22 -17.04 4.38 4.39
CA LYS A 22 -16.42 4.09 3.09
C LYS A 22 -15.43 2.94 3.26
N PRO A 23 -15.25 2.10 2.23
CA PRO A 23 -14.20 1.08 2.25
C PRO A 23 -12.85 1.72 2.58
N TYR A 24 -12.02 1.00 3.34
CA TYR A 24 -10.68 1.49 3.63
C TYR A 24 -9.84 1.59 2.35
N HIS A 25 -8.73 2.31 2.45
CA HIS A 25 -7.74 2.43 1.39
C HIS A 25 -6.44 1.77 1.83
N TRP A 26 -5.81 1.03 0.92
CA TRP A 26 -4.52 0.40 1.17
C TRP A 26 -3.48 0.92 0.19
N SER A 27 -2.28 1.17 0.70
CA SER A 27 -1.11 1.59 -0.09
C SER A 27 0.15 0.86 0.38
N TYR A 28 1.20 0.89 -0.45
CA TYR A 28 2.55 0.61 0.02
C TYR A 28 3.24 1.90 0.43
N PHE A 29 4.08 1.82 1.45
CA PHE A 29 4.93 2.91 1.87
C PHE A 29 6.36 2.42 2.08
N ILE A 30 7.32 3.05 1.40
CA ILE A 30 8.75 2.81 1.60
C ILE A 30 9.27 3.94 2.47
N GLN A 31 9.67 3.63 3.70
CA GLN A 31 10.16 4.63 4.65
C GLN A 31 11.61 5.00 4.33
N ILE A 32 11.82 6.23 3.86
CA ILE A 32 13.14 6.73 3.48
C ILE A 32 13.84 7.45 4.64
N ASN A 33 13.09 8.22 5.44
CA ASN A 33 13.66 8.98 6.53
C ASN A 33 12.66 9.13 7.69
N LEU A 34 13.09 8.67 8.87
CA LEU A 34 12.41 8.89 10.14
C LEU A 34 13.30 9.73 11.06
N SER A 35 13.14 11.05 11.01
CA SER A 35 13.93 11.97 11.85
C SER A 35 13.19 13.27 12.12
N GLY A 36 13.45 13.86 13.29
CA GLY A 36 12.91 15.19 13.63
C GLY A 36 11.38 15.27 13.63
N GLY A 37 10.68 14.17 13.92
CA GLY A 37 9.22 14.09 13.89
C GLY A 37 8.60 13.91 12.50
N LYS A 38 9.42 13.77 11.45
CA LYS A 38 8.98 13.47 10.09
C LYS A 38 9.07 11.98 9.81
N ASN A 39 8.12 11.46 9.04
CA ASN A 39 8.14 10.12 8.49
C ASN A 39 8.03 10.20 6.98
N ALA A 40 9.11 10.64 6.35
CA ALA A 40 9.19 10.85 4.91
C ALA A 40 9.47 9.54 4.19
N GLY A 41 8.76 9.32 3.09
CA GLY A 41 8.94 8.14 2.26
C GLY A 41 8.19 8.22 0.95
N ILE A 42 8.14 7.08 0.26
CA ILE A 42 7.52 6.94 -1.05
C ILE A 42 6.26 6.10 -0.90
N GLU A 43 5.12 6.66 -1.25
CA GLU A 43 3.84 5.96 -1.27
C GLU A 43 3.50 5.46 -2.68
N HIS A 44 2.96 4.24 -2.74
CA HIS A 44 2.40 3.65 -3.93
C HIS A 44 0.96 3.27 -3.67
N GLN A 45 0.04 3.95 -4.33
CA GLN A 45 -1.38 3.77 -4.08
C GLN A 45 -2.18 3.72 -5.36
N LEU A 46 -3.20 2.86 -5.36
CA LEU A 46 -4.20 2.82 -6.39
C LEU A 46 -5.21 3.95 -6.17
N ARG A 47 -5.52 4.72 -7.22
CA ARG A 47 -6.50 5.81 -7.18
C ARG A 47 -7.68 5.51 -8.09
N GLY A 48 -8.79 6.21 -7.86
CA GLY A 48 -10.00 6.08 -8.67
C GLY A 48 -11.11 5.31 -7.97
N MET A 49 -11.92 4.63 -8.76
CA MET A 49 -13.13 3.92 -8.35
C MET A 49 -13.31 2.66 -9.22
N PRO A 50 -14.17 1.71 -8.83
CA PRO A 50 -14.46 0.52 -9.63
C PRO A 50 -14.71 0.86 -11.10
N GLY A 51 -14.05 0.15 -12.01
CA GLY A 51 -14.12 0.36 -13.46
C GLY A 51 -13.20 1.47 -14.01
N ASN A 52 -12.56 2.26 -13.15
CA ASN A 52 -11.64 3.33 -13.56
C ASN A 52 -10.53 3.54 -12.53
N PHE A 53 -9.96 2.44 -12.03
CA PHE A 53 -8.78 2.48 -11.19
C PHE A 53 -7.54 2.79 -12.04
N TYR A 54 -6.59 3.51 -11.45
CA TYR A 54 -5.29 3.80 -12.05
C TYR A 54 -4.21 3.92 -10.97
N TYR A 55 -2.97 3.68 -11.36
CA TYR A 55 -1.81 3.84 -10.50
C TYR A 55 -0.96 5.02 -11.00
N PRO A 56 -0.82 6.10 -10.21
CA PRO A 56 -0.12 7.33 -10.64
C PRO A 56 1.40 7.17 -10.68
N GLY A 57 1.96 6.15 -10.02
CA GLY A 57 3.40 6.01 -9.81
C GLY A 57 3.80 6.24 -8.34
N PRO A 58 5.12 6.30 -8.05
CA PRO A 58 5.63 6.69 -6.74
C PRO A 58 5.25 8.14 -6.39
N GLU A 59 4.84 8.36 -5.16
CA GLU A 59 4.51 9.69 -4.63
C GLU A 59 5.34 9.95 -3.36
N ASP A 60 6.06 11.08 -3.32
CA ASP A 60 6.76 11.50 -2.10
C ASP A 60 5.72 11.96 -1.06
N VAL A 61 5.71 11.32 0.11
CA VAL A 61 4.79 11.64 1.20
C VAL A 61 5.51 11.76 2.53
N ASP A 62 4.92 12.50 3.46
CA ASP A 62 5.33 12.52 4.86
C ASP A 62 4.16 12.05 5.72
N LEU A 63 4.22 10.80 6.21
CA LEU A 63 3.12 10.21 6.98
C LEU A 63 2.86 10.96 8.29
N SER A 64 3.81 11.74 8.81
CA SER A 64 3.58 12.57 10.00
C SER A 64 2.64 13.75 9.74
N THR A 65 2.35 14.05 8.48
CA THR A 65 1.43 15.13 8.08
C THR A 65 0.01 14.64 7.79
N ILE A 66 -0.18 13.32 7.73
CA ILE A 66 -1.49 12.72 7.52
C ILE A 66 -2.32 12.88 8.79
N ASP A 67 -3.63 13.12 8.60
CA ASP A 67 -4.60 13.16 9.70
C ASP A 67 -4.51 11.84 10.51
N PRO A 68 -4.17 11.89 11.81
CA PRO A 68 -4.08 10.70 12.65
C PRO A 68 -5.37 9.90 12.73
N SER A 69 -6.53 10.52 12.48
CA SER A 69 -7.82 9.84 12.45
C SER A 69 -8.04 9.05 11.15
N ALA A 70 -7.37 9.44 10.07
CA ALA A 70 -7.40 8.73 8.80
C ALA A 70 -6.41 7.56 8.79
N PHE A 71 -5.27 7.66 9.47
CA PHE A 71 -4.31 6.55 9.56
C PHE A 71 -4.85 5.45 10.47
N LYS A 72 -5.05 4.24 9.95
CA LYS A 72 -5.60 3.12 10.72
C LYS A 72 -4.53 2.16 11.22
N GLN A 73 -3.76 1.61 10.29
CA GLN A 73 -2.82 0.53 10.58
C GLN A 73 -1.65 0.56 9.59
N GLN A 74 -0.50 0.05 10.02
CA GLN A 74 0.60 -0.31 9.14
C GLN A 74 1.10 -1.72 9.47
N LEU A 75 1.52 -2.44 8.45
CA LEU A 75 2.18 -3.73 8.55
C LEU A 75 3.52 -3.63 7.85
N GLU A 76 4.60 -3.82 8.58
CA GLU A 76 5.92 -3.97 7.96
C GLU A 76 5.97 -5.31 7.25
N ILE A 77 6.20 -5.27 5.94
CA ILE A 77 6.21 -6.46 5.10
C ILE A 77 7.61 -6.85 4.63
N GLY A 78 8.61 -5.97 4.76
CA GLY A 78 9.98 -6.26 4.37
C GLY A 78 10.90 -5.05 4.41
N GLU A 79 12.05 -5.20 3.74
CA GLU A 79 13.07 -4.16 3.60
C GLU A 79 13.52 -4.07 2.14
N VAL A 80 13.79 -2.85 1.67
CA VAL A 80 14.28 -2.58 0.31
C VAL A 80 15.62 -1.86 0.41
N GLU A 81 16.63 -2.38 -0.30
CA GLU A 81 17.91 -1.69 -0.45
C GLU A 81 17.79 -0.52 -1.43
N ASP A 82 18.51 0.59 -1.19
CA ASP A 82 18.57 1.76 -2.11
C ASP A 82 18.68 1.37 -3.58
N ALA A 83 19.61 0.45 -3.88
CA ALA A 83 19.91 0.01 -5.25
C ALA A 83 18.76 -0.74 -5.93
N LYS A 84 17.72 -1.12 -5.18
CA LYS A 84 16.57 -1.87 -5.67
C LYS A 84 15.25 -1.08 -5.61
N LEU A 85 15.26 0.19 -5.20
CA LEU A 85 14.06 1.02 -5.16
C LEU A 85 13.35 1.09 -6.52
N ASP A 86 14.12 1.33 -7.59
CA ASP A 86 13.58 1.36 -8.96
C ASP A 86 12.89 0.04 -9.34
N ARG A 87 13.43 -1.09 -8.86
CA ARG A 87 12.83 -2.40 -9.10
C ARG A 87 11.51 -2.54 -8.36
N THR A 88 11.43 -2.10 -7.10
CA THR A 88 10.17 -2.06 -6.34
C THR A 88 9.11 -1.21 -7.06
N HIS A 89 9.48 -0.02 -7.56
CA HIS A 89 8.56 0.84 -8.31
C HIS A 89 8.07 0.18 -9.60
N GLN A 90 8.95 -0.52 -10.31
CA GLN A 90 8.61 -1.25 -11.52
C GLN A 90 7.64 -2.39 -11.24
N ILE A 91 7.90 -3.21 -10.21
CA ILE A 91 7.02 -4.31 -9.81
C ILE A 91 5.60 -3.80 -9.55
N LEU A 92 5.47 -2.73 -8.77
CA LEU A 92 4.15 -2.16 -8.42
C LEU A 92 3.44 -1.54 -9.63
N LYS A 93 4.19 -1.03 -10.60
CA LYS A 93 3.65 -0.52 -11.86
C LYS A 93 3.11 -1.61 -12.78
N GLU A 94 3.69 -2.80 -12.73
CA GLU A 94 3.35 -3.92 -13.60
C GLU A 94 2.12 -4.72 -13.12
N ILE A 95 1.62 -4.44 -11.91
CA ILE A 95 0.39 -5.07 -11.39
C ILE A 95 -0.78 -4.74 -12.32
N GLN A 96 -1.49 -5.79 -12.74
CA GLN A 96 -2.65 -5.63 -13.61
C GLN A 96 -3.80 -4.97 -12.83
N ILE A 97 -4.42 -3.97 -13.47
CA ILE A 97 -5.60 -3.30 -12.94
C ILE A 97 -6.79 -3.79 -13.75
N ASP A 98 -7.78 -4.34 -13.07
CA ASP A 98 -9.02 -4.77 -13.72
C ASP A 98 -9.90 -3.55 -14.06
N PRO A 99 -10.19 -3.29 -15.35
CA PRO A 99 -11.01 -2.17 -15.76
C PRO A 99 -12.52 -2.46 -15.66
N VAL A 100 -12.94 -3.66 -15.25
CA VAL A 100 -14.36 -4.04 -15.20
C VAL A 100 -14.98 -3.57 -13.89
N GLU A 101 -15.95 -2.65 -13.95
CA GLU A 101 -16.64 -2.10 -12.78
C GLU A 101 -17.28 -3.17 -11.89
N SER A 102 -17.87 -4.20 -12.51
CA SER A 102 -18.60 -5.25 -11.81
C SER A 102 -17.74 -6.42 -11.32
N SER A 103 -16.41 -6.37 -11.47
CA SER A 103 -15.55 -7.51 -11.08
C SER A 103 -15.35 -7.61 -9.57
N GLY A 104 -15.64 -6.55 -8.82
CA GLY A 104 -15.36 -6.46 -7.39
C GLY A 104 -13.87 -6.24 -7.09
N TRP A 105 -13.03 -6.06 -8.11
CA TRP A 105 -11.60 -5.78 -7.95
C TRP A 105 -11.39 -4.38 -7.36
N ASN A 106 -10.45 -4.24 -6.42
CA ASN A 106 -10.18 -2.99 -5.70
C ASN A 106 -8.71 -2.90 -5.22
N CYS A 107 -8.41 -1.92 -4.36
CA CYS A 107 -7.07 -1.71 -3.81
C CYS A 107 -6.55 -2.88 -2.96
N GLN A 108 -7.39 -3.68 -2.29
CA GLN A 108 -6.94 -4.91 -1.62
C GLN A 108 -6.42 -5.94 -2.63
N ASN A 109 -7.08 -6.09 -3.79
CA ASN A 109 -6.60 -7.00 -4.83
C ASN A 109 -5.23 -6.55 -5.35
N TRP A 110 -5.11 -5.26 -5.65
CA TRP A 110 -3.85 -4.66 -6.09
C TRP A 110 -2.72 -4.85 -5.06
N SER A 111 -2.98 -4.56 -3.78
CA SER A 111 -2.02 -4.78 -2.68
C SER A 111 -1.70 -6.26 -2.45
N LEU A 112 -2.62 -7.18 -2.71
CA LEU A 112 -2.34 -8.60 -2.52
C LEU A 112 -1.52 -9.19 -3.68
N GLU A 113 -1.76 -8.70 -4.91
CA GLU A 113 -0.98 -9.06 -6.09
C GLU A 113 0.43 -8.48 -6.03
N GLY A 114 0.56 -7.20 -5.69
CA GLY A 114 1.84 -6.56 -5.48
C GLY A 114 2.69 -7.25 -4.41
N PHE A 115 2.06 -7.68 -3.32
CA PHE A 115 2.75 -8.37 -2.24
C PHE A 115 3.35 -9.68 -2.75
N GLY A 116 2.57 -10.45 -3.53
CA GLY A 116 3.05 -11.69 -4.14
C GLY A 116 4.26 -11.46 -5.05
N LYS A 117 4.24 -10.41 -5.88
CA LYS A 117 5.36 -10.08 -6.77
C LYS A 117 6.60 -9.60 -6.04
N LEU A 118 6.42 -8.79 -5.00
CA LEU A 118 7.52 -8.36 -4.13
C LEU A 118 8.12 -9.55 -3.37
N GLN A 119 7.29 -10.49 -2.95
CA GLN A 119 7.71 -11.73 -2.30
C GLN A 119 8.50 -12.65 -3.23
N GLU A 120 8.05 -12.82 -4.48
CA GLU A 120 8.77 -13.59 -5.52
C GLU A 120 10.21 -13.08 -5.75
N GLU A 121 10.46 -11.78 -5.53
CA GLU A 121 11.78 -11.16 -5.70
C GLU A 121 12.55 -10.93 -4.39
N GLY A 122 12.03 -11.43 -3.26
CA GLY A 122 12.71 -11.36 -1.96
C GLY A 122 12.73 -9.97 -1.32
N PHE A 123 11.75 -9.11 -1.64
CA PHE A 123 11.57 -7.80 -1.00
C PHE A 123 10.76 -7.87 0.30
N THR A 124 10.09 -8.99 0.56
CA THR A 124 9.25 -9.19 1.73
C THR A 124 9.85 -10.23 2.67
N TYR A 125 9.45 -10.19 3.94
CA TYR A 125 9.85 -11.22 4.90
C TYR A 125 9.27 -12.59 4.55
N ASP A 126 10.13 -13.62 4.52
CA ASP A 126 9.76 -14.99 4.14
C ASP A 126 8.68 -15.62 5.03
N TRP A 127 8.60 -15.20 6.29
CA TRP A 127 7.61 -15.70 7.24
C TRP A 127 6.21 -15.11 7.01
N LEU A 128 6.09 -14.02 6.25
CA LEU A 128 4.82 -13.36 6.00
C LEU A 128 4.14 -14.02 4.79
N THR A 129 3.07 -14.77 5.02
CA THR A 129 2.38 -15.47 3.94
C THR A 129 1.37 -14.57 3.23
N LYS A 130 1.10 -14.85 1.95
CA LYS A 130 0.02 -14.17 1.20
C LYS A 130 -1.34 -14.28 1.91
N GLU A 131 -1.60 -15.40 2.60
CA GLU A 131 -2.82 -15.58 3.38
C GLU A 131 -2.85 -14.69 4.63
N ALA A 132 -1.73 -14.55 5.34
CA ALA A 132 -1.62 -13.65 6.48
C ALA A 132 -1.87 -12.19 6.06
N VAL A 133 -1.25 -11.76 4.94
CA VAL A 133 -1.49 -10.42 4.38
C VAL A 133 -2.94 -10.25 3.94
N LYS A 134 -3.53 -11.23 3.25
CA LYS A 134 -4.94 -11.19 2.86
C LYS A 134 -5.87 -11.04 4.07
N ASN A 135 -5.57 -11.73 5.17
CA ASN A 135 -6.36 -11.61 6.40
C ASN A 135 -6.16 -10.24 7.06
N TRP A 136 -4.94 -9.69 7.02
CA TRP A 136 -4.65 -8.35 7.54
C TRP A 136 -5.32 -7.24 6.73
N LEU A 137 -5.42 -7.38 5.41
CA LEU A 137 -6.08 -6.41 4.51
C LEU A 137 -7.61 -6.32 4.72
N LYS A 138 -8.22 -7.17 5.54
CA LYS A 138 -9.67 -7.10 5.79
C LYS A 138 -10.00 -5.82 6.57
N GLU A 139 -11.17 -5.25 6.28
CA GLU A 139 -11.71 -4.20 7.12
C GLU A 139 -11.96 -4.76 8.52
N VAL A 140 -11.45 -4.07 9.53
CA VAL A 140 -11.69 -4.41 10.93
C VAL A 140 -13.09 -3.91 11.28
N GLU A 141 -13.99 -4.83 11.57
CA GLU A 141 -15.38 -4.56 12.00
C GLU A 141 -15.46 -3.83 13.36
#